data_AF-A0A927Z6X5-F1
#
_entry.id   AF-A0A927Z6X5-F1
#
_cell.length_a   1.000
_cell.length_b   1.000
_cell.length_c   1.000
_cell.angle_alpha   90.00
_cell.angle_beta   90.00
_cell.angle_gamma   90.00
#
_symmetry.space_group_name_H-M   'P 1'
#
loop_
_entity.id
_entity.type
_entity.pdbx_description
1 polymer ?
#
loop_
_entity_poly.entity_id
_entity_poly.type
_entity_poly.pdbx_seq_one_letter_code
_entity_poly.pdbx_strand_id
1 'polypeptide(L)'
;MKKTFRYQMTLIAIISCLCFGGCGLSTSDVESTTTDYAADVTEFDEDNNEDGSDWLTTGVVFDYGTITRGGESIGVLVTINDEGASFYYDTPTRELFESVSYPFAITDSWDAYNDIFFDDANGDNESDVTLHFLHEDYSFTNFVWYWDKDNGYVYQEEVSFFRKPATFSGETDF
;
A
#
# COMPACT_ATOMS: atom_id res chain seq x y z
N MET A 1 7.43 -20.09 2.65
CA MET A 1 6.09 -20.61 3.06
C MET A 1 5.07 -19.58 2.60
N LYS A 2 4.37 -19.80 1.48
CA LYS A 2 3.44 -18.81 0.92
C LYS A 2 2.20 -18.76 1.82
N LYS A 3 2.05 -17.71 2.64
CA LYS A 3 0.86 -17.51 3.46
C LYS A 3 -0.17 -16.77 2.62
N THR A 4 -1.29 -17.45 2.36
CA THR A 4 -2.43 -16.92 1.62
C THR A 4 -3.15 -15.88 2.47
N PHE A 5 -3.06 -14.61 2.11
CA PHE A 5 -3.88 -13.55 2.70
C PHE A 5 -5.35 -13.79 2.35
N ARG A 6 -6.20 -13.94 3.37
CA ARG A 6 -7.65 -14.09 3.20
C ARG A 6 -8.29 -12.70 3.31
N TYR A 7 -8.43 -12.01 2.19
CA TYR A 7 -9.26 -10.81 2.10
C TYR A 7 -10.73 -11.19 2.37
N GLN A 8 -11.31 -10.70 3.46
CA GLN A 8 -12.76 -10.73 3.67
C GLN A 8 -13.38 -9.58 2.85
N MET A 9 -13.55 -9.80 1.54
CA MET A 9 -14.32 -8.90 0.68
C MET A 9 -15.80 -8.97 1.07
N THR A 10 -16.31 -7.93 1.74
CA THR A 10 -17.76 -7.73 1.85
C THR A 10 -18.27 -7.28 0.48
N LEU A 11 -18.84 -8.22 -0.28
CA LEU A 11 -19.41 -7.98 -1.61
C LEU A 11 -20.70 -7.14 -1.49
N ILE A 12 -20.68 -5.88 -1.92
CA ILE A 12 -21.90 -5.14 -2.27
C ILE A 12 -22.29 -5.57 -3.69
N ALA A 13 -23.33 -6.39 -3.81
CA ALA A 13 -23.82 -6.90 -5.08
C ALA A 13 -24.57 -5.80 -5.87
N ILE A 14 -23.98 -5.32 -6.96
CA ILE A 14 -24.71 -4.56 -7.99
C ILE A 14 -25.20 -5.56 -9.05
N ILE A 15 -26.48 -5.92 -8.94
CA ILE A 15 -27.20 -6.75 -9.93
C ILE A 15 -27.57 -5.86 -11.12
N SER A 16 -26.88 -6.01 -12.24
CA SER A 16 -27.43 -5.68 -13.56
C SER A 16 -26.57 -6.28 -14.68
N CYS A 17 -26.97 -7.44 -15.20
CA CYS A 17 -27.01 -7.70 -16.64
C CYS A 17 -27.61 -9.09 -16.90
N LEU A 18 -28.89 -9.14 -17.24
CA LEU A 18 -29.54 -10.32 -17.80
C LEU A 18 -29.53 -10.18 -19.33
N CYS A 19 -28.48 -10.70 -19.96
CA CYS A 19 -28.51 -11.06 -21.38
C CYS A 19 -28.08 -12.53 -21.50
N PHE A 20 -29.09 -13.40 -21.54
CA PHE A 20 -28.92 -14.82 -21.85
C PHE A 20 -28.70 -15.00 -23.36
N GLY A 21 -27.71 -15.82 -23.71
CA GLY A 21 -27.51 -16.40 -25.04
C GLY A 21 -26.01 -16.62 -25.28
N GLY A 22 -25.48 -17.79 -25.60
CA GLY A 22 -26.03 -19.11 -25.83
C GLY A 22 -24.89 -20.00 -26.37
N CYS A 23 -24.86 -21.26 -25.91
CA CYS A 23 -24.35 -22.51 -26.53
C CYS A 23 -23.22 -22.55 -27.59
N GLY A 24 -22.34 -23.55 -27.41
CA GLY A 24 -21.52 -24.22 -28.45
C GLY A 24 -20.02 -24.09 -28.15
N LEU A 25 -19.25 -25.06 -27.66
CA LEU A 25 -19.07 -26.49 -27.97
C LEU A 25 -18.74 -26.79 -29.45
N SER A 26 -17.45 -26.88 -29.75
CA SER A 26 -16.89 -28.02 -30.50
C SER A 26 -15.36 -28.03 -30.40
N THR A 27 -14.83 -29.11 -29.84
CA THR A 27 -13.44 -29.54 -29.96
C THR A 27 -13.23 -30.19 -31.33
N SER A 28 -12.10 -29.90 -31.98
CA SER A 28 -11.55 -30.76 -33.02
C SER A 28 -10.04 -30.71 -32.97
N ASP A 29 -9.45 -31.86 -32.66
CA ASP A 29 -8.02 -32.15 -32.72
C ASP A 29 -7.46 -31.98 -34.14
N VAL A 30 -6.28 -31.37 -34.27
CA VAL A 30 -5.47 -31.47 -35.49
C VAL A 30 -4.06 -31.90 -35.10
N GLU A 31 -3.67 -33.02 -35.70
CA GLU A 31 -2.45 -33.78 -35.48
C GLU A 31 -1.21 -33.10 -36.09
N SER A 32 -0.09 -33.44 -35.46
CA SER A 32 1.31 -33.08 -35.72
C SER A 32 1.72 -32.94 -37.20
N THR A 33 2.47 -31.88 -37.50
CA THR A 33 3.42 -31.86 -38.62
C THR A 33 4.73 -31.25 -38.13
N THR A 34 5.73 -32.11 -37.99
CA THR A 34 7.14 -31.77 -37.75
C THR A 34 7.62 -30.71 -38.73
N THR A 35 8.12 -29.60 -38.21
CA THR A 35 9.09 -28.79 -38.95
C THR A 35 10.22 -28.42 -38.00
N ASP A 36 11.36 -29.08 -38.19
CA ASP A 36 12.65 -28.71 -37.63
C ASP A 36 13.01 -27.29 -38.07
N TYR A 37 12.91 -26.33 -37.15
CA TYR A 37 13.72 -25.14 -37.17
C TYR A 37 14.25 -24.96 -35.76
N ALA A 38 15.55 -25.19 -35.61
CA ALA A 38 16.30 -24.94 -34.39
C ALA A 38 16.12 -23.46 -34.02
N ALA A 39 15.23 -23.20 -33.06
CA ALA A 39 15.13 -21.91 -32.42
C ALA A 39 16.40 -21.73 -31.60
N ASP A 40 17.27 -20.87 -32.11
CA ASP A 40 18.24 -20.08 -31.39
C ASP A 40 17.62 -19.63 -30.05
N VAL A 41 17.92 -20.37 -28.99
CA VAL A 41 17.62 -19.96 -27.63
C VAL A 41 18.69 -18.93 -27.31
N THR A 42 18.45 -17.68 -27.73
CA THR A 42 19.01 -16.55 -26.99
C THR A 42 18.38 -16.65 -25.61
N GLU A 43 19.18 -17.06 -24.64
CA GLU A 43 18.88 -16.94 -23.22
C GLU A 43 18.26 -15.56 -23.02
N PHE A 44 16.97 -15.53 -22.68
CA PHE A 44 16.43 -14.34 -22.04
C PHE A 44 17.17 -14.30 -20.72
N ASP A 45 18.21 -13.46 -20.66
CA ASP A 45 18.70 -12.97 -19.38
C ASP A 45 17.44 -12.49 -18.65
N GLU A 46 17.06 -13.24 -17.62
CA GLU A 46 16.20 -12.71 -16.59
C GLU A 46 17.00 -11.55 -16.01
N ASP A 47 16.74 -10.36 -16.55
CA ASP A 47 17.11 -9.10 -15.90
C ASP A 47 16.59 -9.22 -14.47
N ASN A 48 17.51 -9.60 -13.58
CA ASN A 48 17.46 -9.34 -12.16
C ASN A 48 17.39 -7.82 -12.04
N ASN A 49 16.20 -7.26 -12.27
CA ASN A 49 15.87 -5.92 -11.88
C ASN A 49 15.56 -5.95 -10.38
N GLU A 50 16.59 -6.22 -9.58
CA GLU A 50 16.61 -5.99 -8.15
C GLU A 50 16.90 -4.51 -7.82
N ASP A 51 16.77 -3.59 -8.78
CA ASP A 51 17.00 -2.17 -8.61
C ASP A 51 15.76 -1.35 -8.99
N GLY A 52 15.07 -0.81 -7.97
CA GLY A 52 14.11 0.28 -8.15
C GLY A 52 12.72 -0.13 -8.60
N SER A 53 12.03 -0.95 -7.79
CA SER A 53 10.59 -1.16 -7.92
C SER A 53 9.81 0.12 -7.61
N ASP A 54 9.78 1.03 -8.59
CA ASP A 54 8.75 2.06 -8.66
C ASP A 54 7.38 1.37 -8.60
N TRP A 55 6.56 1.81 -7.65
CA TRP A 55 5.26 1.29 -7.19
C TRP A 55 4.21 1.07 -8.27
N LEU A 56 4.44 1.51 -9.51
CA LEU A 56 3.65 1.10 -10.69
C LEU A 56 3.70 -0.42 -10.92
N THR A 57 4.67 -1.13 -10.34
CA THR A 57 4.92 -2.55 -10.61
C THR A 57 4.21 -3.51 -9.64
N THR A 58 3.85 -3.09 -8.41
CA THR A 58 3.19 -3.97 -7.42
C THR A 58 1.67 -3.80 -7.35
N GLY A 59 1.16 -2.59 -7.60
CA GLY A 59 -0.27 -2.29 -7.63
C GLY A 59 -1.00 -2.40 -6.29
N VAL A 60 -0.29 -2.41 -5.15
CA VAL A 60 -0.90 -2.61 -3.82
C VAL A 60 -1.25 -1.28 -3.17
N VAL A 61 -2.56 -1.08 -2.96
CA VAL A 61 -3.11 -0.02 -2.12
C VAL A 61 -3.24 -0.58 -0.70
N PHE A 62 -2.71 0.15 0.28
CA PHE A 62 -2.77 -0.23 1.69
C PHE A 62 -4.00 0.33 2.38
N ASP A 63 -4.37 1.56 2.02
CA ASP A 63 -5.49 2.27 2.65
C ASP A 63 -6.08 3.34 1.76
N TYR A 64 -7.17 3.93 2.24
CA TYR A 64 -7.91 5.02 1.63
C TYR A 64 -8.12 6.12 2.65
N GLY A 65 -8.09 7.37 2.19
CA GLY A 65 -8.24 8.53 3.07
C GLY A 65 -8.96 9.69 2.42
N THR A 66 -9.20 10.73 3.22
CA THR A 66 -9.63 12.04 2.72
C THR A 66 -8.72 13.10 3.33
N ILE A 67 -8.03 13.85 2.47
CA ILE A 67 -7.17 14.97 2.86
C ILE A 67 -7.96 16.25 2.67
N THR A 68 -8.03 17.07 3.71
CA THR A 68 -8.51 18.45 3.60
C THR A 68 -7.34 19.35 3.19
N ARG A 69 -7.49 20.05 2.06
CA ARG A 69 -6.51 21.02 1.57
C ARG A 69 -7.21 22.31 1.19
N GLY A 70 -6.93 23.42 1.87
CA GLY A 70 -7.56 24.72 1.59
C GLY A 70 -9.10 24.73 1.70
N GLY A 71 -9.66 23.85 2.54
CA GLY A 71 -11.11 23.66 2.70
C GLY A 71 -11.77 22.74 1.68
N GLU A 72 -11.02 22.18 0.72
CA GLU A 72 -11.50 21.13 -0.18
C GLU A 72 -11.16 19.74 0.39
N SER A 73 -12.07 18.77 0.22
CA SER A 73 -11.86 17.38 0.61
C SER A 73 -11.45 16.54 -0.60
N ILE A 74 -10.29 15.90 -0.52
CA ILE A 74 -9.66 15.15 -1.60
C ILE A 74 -9.57 13.68 -1.19
N GLY A 75 -10.22 12.79 -1.93
CA GLY A 75 -10.13 11.34 -1.72
C GLY A 75 -8.79 10.81 -2.22
N VAL A 76 -8.09 10.01 -1.40
CA VAL A 76 -6.75 9.50 -1.71
C VAL A 76 -6.60 8.00 -1.47
N LEU A 77 -5.72 7.39 -2.26
CA LEU A 77 -5.20 6.03 -2.12
C LEU A 77 -3.82 6.10 -1.46
N VAL A 78 -3.55 5.23 -0.50
CA VAL A 78 -2.28 5.18 0.23
C VAL A 78 -1.44 4.01 -0.22
N THR A 79 -0.17 4.27 -0.52
CA THR A 79 0.85 3.24 -0.70
C THR A 79 1.97 3.42 0.31
N ILE A 80 2.48 2.32 0.83
CA ILE A 80 3.57 2.28 1.82
C ILE A 80 4.81 1.66 1.15
N ASN A 81 5.97 2.24 1.40
CA ASN A 81 7.27 1.63 1.14
C ASN A 81 8.18 1.83 2.36
N ASP A 82 9.43 1.36 2.27
CA ASP A 82 10.38 1.38 3.39
C ASP A 82 10.88 2.78 3.77
N GLU A 83 10.68 3.78 2.91
CA GLU A 83 11.18 5.14 3.09
C GLU A 83 10.07 6.19 3.27
N GLY A 84 8.81 5.84 3.02
CA GLY A 84 7.72 6.80 3.01
C GLY A 84 6.36 6.22 2.65
N ALA A 85 5.37 7.10 2.69
CA ALA A 85 4.04 6.85 2.20
C ALA A 85 3.71 7.86 1.09
N SER A 86 3.06 7.37 0.03
CA SER A 86 2.57 8.20 -1.08
C SER A 86 1.06 8.17 -1.14
N PHE A 87 0.48 9.32 -1.44
CA PHE A 87 -0.95 9.55 -1.55
C PHE A 87 -1.28 9.86 -3.01
N TYR A 88 -2.13 9.04 -3.62
CA TYR A 88 -2.58 9.25 -4.99
C TYR A 88 -4.02 9.69 -5.00
N TYR A 89 -4.43 10.51 -5.96
CA TYR A 89 -5.85 10.78 -6.14
C TYR A 89 -6.63 9.47 -6.35
N ASP A 90 -7.78 9.34 -5.71
CA ASP A 90 -8.71 8.24 -5.96
C ASP A 90 -9.48 8.45 -7.27
N THR A 91 -8.73 8.39 -8.38
CA THR A 91 -9.22 8.51 -9.74
C THR A 91 -8.66 7.37 -10.59
N PRO A 92 -9.21 7.13 -11.80
CA PRO A 92 -8.69 6.08 -12.67
C PRO A 92 -7.21 6.25 -13.08
N THR A 93 -6.70 7.48 -13.13
CA THR A 93 -5.29 7.76 -13.50
C THR A 93 -4.33 7.66 -12.31
N ARG A 94 -4.84 7.78 -11.07
CA ARG A 94 -4.05 7.66 -9.82
C ARG A 94 -2.77 8.48 -9.84
N GLU A 95 -2.89 9.74 -10.23
CA GLU A 95 -1.76 10.67 -10.20
C GLU A 95 -1.30 10.90 -8.76
N LEU A 96 0.02 11.04 -8.56
CA LEU A 96 0.59 11.35 -7.25
C LEU A 96 0.07 12.70 -6.79
N PHE A 97 -0.55 12.71 -5.62
CA PHE A 97 -1.02 13.94 -4.98
C PHE A 97 0.08 14.51 -4.08
N GLU A 98 0.42 13.80 -3.00
CA GLU A 98 1.42 14.21 -2.02
C GLU A 98 2.11 12.96 -1.44
N SER A 99 3.16 13.16 -0.64
CA SER A 99 3.84 12.08 0.06
C SER A 99 4.48 12.57 1.36
N VAL A 100 4.80 11.62 2.24
CA VAL A 100 5.63 11.83 3.42
C VAL A 100 6.85 10.92 3.36
N SER A 101 8.00 11.45 3.79
CA SER A 101 9.22 10.66 3.98
C SER A 101 9.39 10.34 5.47
N TYR A 102 9.75 9.10 5.77
CA TYR A 102 10.04 8.69 7.13
C TYR A 102 11.31 9.37 7.64
N PRO A 103 11.38 9.74 8.93
CA PRO A 103 12.60 10.27 9.54
C PRO A 103 13.75 9.23 9.52
N PHE A 104 13.41 7.94 9.41
CA PHE A 104 14.32 6.81 9.22
C PHE A 104 13.58 5.67 8.53
N ALA A 105 14.29 4.84 7.77
CA ALA A 105 13.68 3.73 7.04
C ALA A 105 13.07 2.68 7.98
N ILE A 106 11.92 2.13 7.59
CA ILE A 106 11.23 1.04 8.28
C ILE A 106 11.36 -0.21 7.40
N THR A 107 12.26 -1.12 7.76
CA THR A 107 12.60 -2.28 6.91
C THR A 107 11.50 -3.33 6.79
N ASP A 108 10.54 -3.32 7.70
CA ASP A 108 9.36 -4.20 7.71
C ASP A 108 8.07 -3.42 7.38
N SER A 109 8.18 -2.28 6.69
CA SER A 109 7.08 -1.31 6.48
C SER A 109 5.80 -1.97 5.95
N TRP A 110 5.94 -2.88 4.98
CA TRP A 110 4.82 -3.56 4.34
C TRP A 110 4.08 -4.49 5.33
N ASP A 111 4.82 -5.27 6.11
CA ASP A 111 4.25 -6.23 7.06
C ASP A 111 3.78 -5.56 8.36
N ALA A 112 4.43 -4.47 8.76
CA ALA A 112 4.15 -3.75 10.00
C ALA A 112 3.10 -2.64 9.86
N TYR A 113 2.71 -2.26 8.64
CA TYR A 113 1.68 -1.23 8.44
C TYR A 113 0.41 -1.58 9.23
N ASN A 114 -0.03 -0.65 10.08
CA ASN A 114 -1.18 -0.86 10.93
C ASN A 114 -2.34 0.09 10.59
N ASP A 115 -2.08 1.41 10.51
CA ASP A 115 -3.13 2.40 10.25
C ASP A 115 -2.54 3.74 9.80
N ILE A 116 -3.37 4.59 9.19
CA ILE A 116 -3.06 5.97 8.80
C ILE A 116 -4.24 6.91 9.07
N PHE A 117 -3.96 8.11 9.55
CA PHE A 117 -4.96 9.14 9.82
C PHE A 117 -4.61 10.45 9.13
N PHE A 118 -5.65 11.17 8.69
CA PHE A 118 -5.57 12.47 8.02
C PHE A 118 -6.29 13.57 8.80
N ASP A 119 -6.23 13.51 10.13
CA ASP A 119 -6.89 14.47 11.02
C ASP A 119 -6.14 15.82 11.03
N ASP A 120 -6.87 16.91 11.29
CA ASP A 120 -6.27 18.21 11.62
C ASP A 120 -5.78 18.16 13.09
N ALA A 121 -4.51 17.79 13.28
CA ALA A 121 -3.93 17.54 14.59
C ALA A 121 -3.41 18.83 15.23
N ASN A 122 -3.05 19.84 14.43
CA ASN A 122 -2.50 21.11 14.91
C ASN A 122 -3.55 22.25 15.00
N GLY A 123 -4.74 22.07 14.42
CA GLY A 123 -5.86 23.01 14.43
C GLY A 123 -5.85 24.08 13.34
N ASP A 124 -5.13 23.88 12.24
CA ASP A 124 -5.02 24.82 11.12
C ASP A 124 -6.07 24.61 10.00
N ASN A 125 -6.93 23.59 10.15
CA ASN A 125 -7.94 23.11 9.20
C ASN A 125 -7.39 22.45 7.94
N GLU A 126 -6.11 22.06 7.97
CA GLU A 126 -5.44 21.29 6.95
C GLU A 126 -5.22 19.87 7.50
N SER A 127 -5.37 18.85 6.66
CA SER A 127 -5.11 17.48 7.14
C SER A 127 -3.61 17.27 7.38
N ASP A 128 -3.28 16.85 8.59
CA ASP A 128 -1.98 16.33 8.99
C ASP A 128 -1.91 14.83 8.70
N VAL A 129 -0.73 14.21 8.83
CA VAL A 129 -0.57 12.76 8.63
C VAL A 129 -0.09 12.14 9.92
N THR A 130 -0.80 11.12 10.40
CA THR A 130 -0.33 10.21 11.46
C THR A 130 -0.25 8.80 10.91
N LEU A 131 0.90 8.14 11.05
CA LEU A 131 1.15 6.80 10.53
C LEU A 131 1.57 5.86 11.65
N HIS A 132 0.93 4.69 11.71
CA HIS A 132 1.16 3.68 12.73
C HIS A 132 1.75 2.40 12.13
N PHE A 133 2.82 1.92 12.74
CA PHE A 133 3.36 0.59 12.50
C PHE A 133 3.30 -0.25 13.77
N LEU A 134 2.81 -1.48 13.64
CA LEU A 134 2.86 -2.52 14.66
C LEU A 134 3.77 -3.64 14.17
N HIS A 135 4.98 -3.70 14.71
CA HIS A 135 6.02 -4.62 14.28
C HIS A 135 5.76 -6.04 14.82
N GLU A 136 6.39 -7.04 14.20
CA GLU A 136 6.26 -8.46 14.60
C GLU A 136 6.65 -8.71 16.07
N ASP A 137 7.62 -7.95 16.58
CA ASP A 137 8.07 -8.03 17.97
C ASP A 137 7.11 -7.33 18.97
N TYR A 138 5.96 -6.83 18.50
CA TYR A 138 4.97 -6.03 19.21
C TYR A 138 5.47 -4.64 19.66
N SER A 139 6.60 -4.17 19.13
CA SER A 139 6.92 -2.74 19.19
C SER A 139 5.98 -1.94 18.29
N PHE A 140 5.88 -0.64 18.56
CA PHE A 140 4.96 0.25 17.86
C PHE A 140 5.66 1.55 17.49
N THR A 141 5.58 1.95 16.22
CA THR A 141 6.10 3.23 15.74
C THR A 141 4.93 4.13 15.36
N ASN A 142 4.99 5.38 15.83
CA ASN A 142 4.09 6.46 15.48
C ASN A 142 4.89 7.58 14.81
N PHE A 143 4.51 7.96 13.60
CA PHE A 143 5.03 9.15 12.94
C PHE A 143 3.92 10.17 12.71
N VAL A 144 4.25 11.44 12.90
CA VAL A 144 3.34 12.56 12.70
C VAL A 144 4.02 13.61 11.82
N TRP A 145 3.29 14.13 10.84
CA TRP A 145 3.68 15.29 10.05
C TRP A 145 2.56 16.31 10.06
N TYR A 146 2.90 17.56 10.31
CA TYR A 146 1.97 18.67 10.15
C TYR A 146 2.06 19.24 8.75
N TRP A 147 0.93 19.57 8.16
CA TRP A 147 0.92 20.29 6.90
C TRP A 147 1.34 21.75 7.11
N ASP A 148 2.22 22.23 6.25
CA ASP A 148 2.56 23.64 6.13
C ASP A 148 2.45 24.04 4.67
N LYS A 149 1.75 25.15 4.38
CA LYS A 149 1.50 25.53 2.98
C LYS A 149 2.79 25.80 2.18
N ASP A 150 3.85 26.24 2.84
CA ASP A 150 5.10 26.67 2.22
C ASP A 150 6.13 25.53 2.17
N ASN A 151 6.04 24.57 3.09
CA ASN A 151 7.00 23.47 3.26
C ASN A 151 6.43 22.07 3.01
N GLY A 152 5.12 21.94 2.81
CA GLY A 152 4.42 20.66 2.73
C GLY A 152 4.35 19.96 4.09
N TYR A 153 4.38 18.63 4.10
CA TYR A 153 4.39 17.85 5.34
C TYR A 153 5.71 17.97 6.10
N VAL A 154 5.68 18.59 7.27
CA VAL A 154 6.81 18.77 8.17
C VAL A 154 6.74 17.76 9.31
N TYR A 155 7.77 16.90 9.41
CA TYR A 155 7.86 15.88 10.46
C TYR A 155 7.90 16.49 11.86
N GLN A 156 7.14 15.91 12.78
CA GLN A 156 6.99 16.37 14.16
C GLN A 156 7.62 15.38 15.13
N GLU A 157 8.89 15.60 15.48
CA GLU A 157 9.64 14.72 16.39
C GLU A 157 9.00 14.64 17.79
N GLU A 158 8.45 15.74 18.31
CA GLU A 158 7.96 15.82 19.69
C GLU A 158 6.73 14.94 19.96
N VAL A 159 5.92 14.69 18.93
CA VAL A 159 4.69 13.88 19.01
C VAL A 159 4.81 12.52 18.30
N SER A 160 5.91 12.31 17.56
CA SER A 160 6.28 11.02 17.01
C SER A 160 7.03 10.19 18.04
N PHE A 161 6.85 8.87 18.05
CA PHE A 161 7.51 8.02 19.04
C PHE A 161 7.65 6.57 18.60
N PHE A 162 8.65 5.91 19.18
CA PHE A 162 8.78 4.46 19.18
C PHE A 162 8.50 3.90 20.56
N ARG A 163 7.59 2.92 20.65
CA ARG A 163 7.25 2.21 21.87
C ARG A 163 7.74 0.77 21.76
N LYS A 164 8.64 0.38 22.67
CA LYS A 164 9.09 -1.01 22.83
C LYS A 164 7.92 -1.93 23.20
N PRO A 165 8.02 -3.24 22.91
CA PRO A 165 7.01 -4.19 23.35
C PRO A 165 6.92 -4.20 24.87
N ALA A 166 5.73 -4.47 25.39
CA ALA A 166 5.55 -4.64 26.81
C ALA A 166 6.35 -5.86 27.27
N THR A 167 7.38 -5.66 28.08
CA THR A 167 8.00 -6.76 28.80
C THR A 167 7.04 -7.21 29.88
N PHE A 168 6.53 -8.44 29.78
CA PHE A 168 5.87 -9.09 30.91
C PHE A 168 6.93 -9.35 31.99
N SER A 169 7.19 -8.36 32.85
CA SER A 169 7.92 -8.59 34.09
C SER A 169 6.97 -9.42 34.96
N GLY A 170 7.16 -10.73 34.96
CA GLY A 170 6.40 -11.69 35.76
C GLY A 170 6.62 -11.56 37.27
N GLU A 171 6.62 -10.33 37.79
CA GLU A 171 6.61 -10.05 39.22
C GLU A 171 5.15 -10.11 39.66
N THR A 172 4.68 -11.35 39.88
CA THR A 172 3.46 -11.57 40.64
C THR A 172 3.80 -11.35 42.11
N ASP A 173 3.57 -10.14 42.60
CA ASP A 173 3.46 -9.91 44.05
C ASP A 173 2.20 -10.63 44.54
N PHE A 174 2.38 -11.82 45.09
CA PHE A 174 1.42 -12.53 45.94
C PHE A 174 2.01 -12.72 47.33
#